data_AF-A0A7S3QYI9-F1
#
_entry.id   AF-A0A7S3QYI9-F1
#
_cell.length_a   1.000
_cell.length_b   1.000
_cell.length_c   1.000
_cell.angle_alpha   90.00
_cell.angle_beta   90.00
_cell.angle_gamma   90.00
#
_symmetry.space_group_name_H-M   'P 1'
#
loop_
_entity.id
_entity.type
_entity.pdbx_description
1 polymer ?
#
loop_
_entity_poly.entity_id
_entity_poly.type
_entity_poly.pdbx_seq_one_letter_code
_entity_poly.pdbx_strand_id
1 'polypeptide(L)'
;MSYHAARTPVPTTGHYGIDCSLSLDDQGQPQILQGTGYTTRSKRPWIYVYDLPPEFTIWIYFMRQVDRPTFFFFLQRLLGSGSLTADPKKADFFFIPHYMRHPEDIAVKLVKVLNYINGTWPYYQHGRKGSHVVLHTGDWGKMEAPPWFKKLDGIRNNLTWLTHWGIYDNSGKKHWAVAHTPGQDVVVPVITPMNRLPVFGHEKSPLHPAAQNVPPKDKIFFHAGRICGEFRPPNTSRPWPYNCVDAMRYSGGIRQKVHSFHHNRTGYHISNHIPKYAVHLRTSKWCLSTQGGGHGNRQVIGTLAGCNPVSIGDGIYEPFEPEMDYNKFGIKLREADIPVMHKILESVGEEEYARKQVALRCAAQHLHYASMVGGMMQESGRYDAFETTLEVLRVRVDHPGVAPQEYAQVDSDFKKFMACGAEEFGELPPPEPNSVALCSISAIDTKNKCSPCLRLYGNTMGPPGGAVCCGHLNLATCPRNWD
;
A
#
# COMPACT_ATOMS: atom_id res chain seq x y z
N MET A 1 -10.83 34.18 39.77
CA MET A 1 -10.98 34.80 38.44
C MET A 1 -11.94 33.94 37.64
N SER A 2 -13.19 34.38 37.61
CA SER A 2 -14.30 33.69 36.95
C SER A 2 -14.28 33.98 35.45
N TYR A 3 -14.37 32.95 34.61
CA TYR A 3 -14.76 33.09 33.21
C TYR A 3 -16.20 32.62 33.06
N HIS A 4 -17.14 33.52 33.36
CA HIS A 4 -18.44 33.51 32.71
C HIS A 4 -18.33 34.39 31.47
N ALA A 5 -18.32 33.77 30.31
CA ALA A 5 -18.64 34.44 29.06
C ALA A 5 -19.91 33.80 28.52
N ALA A 6 -21.05 34.44 28.79
CA ALA A 6 -22.21 34.31 27.94
C ALA A 6 -21.79 34.80 26.54
N ARG A 7 -21.89 33.92 25.54
CA ARG A 7 -21.91 34.31 24.14
C ARG A 7 -23.10 33.62 23.49
N THR A 8 -24.03 34.43 23.03
CA THR A 8 -25.04 34.08 22.03
C THR A 8 -24.37 33.38 20.84
N PRO A 9 -25.00 32.35 20.23
CA PRO A 9 -24.46 31.72 19.04
C PRO A 9 -24.72 32.64 17.85
N VAL A 10 -23.71 33.40 17.45
CA VAL A 10 -23.59 33.90 16.07
C VAL A 10 -22.85 32.80 15.29
N PRO A 11 -23.29 32.43 14.06
CA PRO A 11 -22.76 31.27 13.35
C PRO A 11 -21.29 31.50 13.05
N THR A 12 -20.40 30.66 13.54
CA THR A 12 -18.99 30.77 13.17
C THR A 12 -18.82 30.32 11.72
N THR A 13 -18.63 31.29 10.84
CA THR A 13 -17.93 31.20 9.56
C THR A 13 -16.46 30.81 9.80
N GLY A 14 -16.23 29.61 10.33
CA GLY A 14 -14.91 29.07 10.66
C GLY A 14 -14.65 27.81 9.85
N HIS A 15 -13.40 27.62 9.41
CA HIS A 15 -12.97 26.37 8.79
C HIS A 15 -12.49 25.39 9.88
N TYR A 16 -12.80 24.12 9.73
CA TYR A 16 -12.45 23.03 10.66
C TYR A 16 -12.10 21.74 9.88
N GLY A 17 -11.86 20.64 10.58
CA GLY A 17 -11.32 19.41 9.99
C GLY A 17 -9.79 19.42 9.97
N ILE A 18 -9.21 18.25 9.71
CA ILE A 18 -7.75 18.01 9.80
C ILE A 18 -6.89 18.90 8.89
N ASP A 19 -7.46 19.38 7.78
CA ASP A 19 -6.81 20.22 6.78
C ASP A 19 -7.54 21.56 6.57
N CYS A 20 -8.44 21.92 7.48
CA CYS A 20 -9.31 23.09 7.36
C CYS A 20 -10.20 23.08 6.10
N SER A 21 -10.49 21.90 5.53
CA SER A 21 -11.35 21.79 4.34
C SER A 21 -12.84 21.89 4.64
N LEU A 22 -13.28 21.77 5.90
CA LEU A 22 -14.70 21.82 6.24
C LEU A 22 -15.11 23.22 6.70
N SER A 23 -16.31 23.65 6.33
CA SER A 23 -16.99 24.82 6.88
C SER A 23 -18.47 24.50 7.10
N LEU A 24 -19.22 25.44 7.71
CA LEU A 24 -20.67 25.35 7.79
C LEU A 24 -21.28 26.36 6.82
N ASP A 25 -22.30 25.95 6.06
CA ASP A 25 -23.10 26.89 5.28
C ASP A 25 -24.08 27.70 6.14
N ASP A 26 -24.87 28.56 5.50
CA ASP A 26 -25.85 29.43 6.17
C ASP A 26 -26.94 28.65 6.92
N GLN A 27 -27.11 27.36 6.61
CA GLN A 27 -28.04 26.43 7.26
C GLN A 27 -27.37 25.57 8.34
N GLY A 28 -26.08 25.81 8.62
CA GLY A 28 -25.29 25.04 9.57
C GLY A 28 -24.93 23.64 9.06
N GLN A 29 -25.03 23.36 7.77
CA GLN A 29 -24.62 22.07 7.20
C GLN A 29 -23.14 22.06 6.85
N PRO A 30 -22.40 20.97 7.16
CA PRO A 30 -21.02 20.80 6.72
C PRO A 30 -20.87 20.87 5.21
N GLN A 31 -19.92 21.68 4.74
CA GLN A 31 -19.51 21.80 3.34
C GLN A 31 -18.01 21.54 3.22
N ILE A 32 -17.60 20.78 2.20
CA ILE A 32 -16.18 20.58 1.86
C ILE A 32 -15.77 21.67 0.87
N LEU A 33 -14.72 22.41 1.22
CA LEU A 33 -14.09 23.46 0.42
C LEU A 33 -15.15 24.42 -0.16
N GLN A 34 -16.01 24.95 0.72
CA GLN A 34 -17.13 25.81 0.32
C GLN A 34 -16.66 26.98 -0.55
N GLY A 35 -17.41 27.27 -1.62
CA GLY A 35 -17.09 28.36 -2.55
C GLY A 35 -15.96 28.08 -3.53
N THR A 36 -15.32 26.90 -3.47
CA THR A 36 -14.25 26.52 -4.42
C THR A 36 -14.73 25.76 -5.66
N GLY A 37 -16.01 25.36 -5.68
CA GLY A 37 -16.57 24.49 -6.72
C GLY A 37 -16.30 23.00 -6.49
N TYR A 38 -15.83 22.60 -5.29
CA TYR A 38 -15.63 21.19 -4.95
C TYR A 38 -16.92 20.38 -5.10
N THR A 39 -16.82 19.28 -5.84
CA THR A 39 -17.86 18.24 -5.91
C THR A 39 -17.29 16.90 -5.45
N THR A 40 -18.09 16.09 -4.77
CA THR A 40 -17.70 14.68 -4.55
C THR A 40 -17.71 13.96 -5.90
N ARG A 41 -16.68 13.14 -6.17
CA ARG A 41 -16.59 12.34 -7.39
C ARG A 41 -17.78 11.40 -7.50
N SER A 42 -18.23 11.13 -8.72
CA SER A 42 -19.40 10.26 -8.96
C SER A 42 -19.15 8.81 -8.52
N LYS A 43 -17.92 8.32 -8.74
CA LYS A 43 -17.53 6.95 -8.43
C LYS A 43 -17.33 6.71 -6.92
N ARG A 44 -18.02 5.70 -6.40
CA ARG A 44 -17.88 5.22 -5.01
C ARG A 44 -16.49 4.58 -4.76
N PRO A 45 -16.04 4.43 -3.50
CA PRO A 45 -16.73 4.75 -2.26
C PRO A 45 -16.62 6.23 -1.89
N TRP A 46 -17.65 6.74 -1.21
CA TRP A 46 -17.59 8.04 -0.55
C TRP A 46 -17.15 7.88 0.89
N ILE A 47 -16.21 8.73 1.32
CA ILE A 47 -15.53 8.61 2.60
C ILE A 47 -15.78 9.86 3.43
N TYR A 48 -16.30 9.65 4.64
CA TYR A 48 -16.33 10.70 5.65
C TYR A 48 -15.03 10.63 6.47
N VAL A 49 -14.36 11.75 6.67
CA VAL A 49 -13.16 11.81 7.53
C VAL A 49 -13.57 12.36 8.89
N TYR A 50 -13.29 11.61 9.96
CA TYR A 50 -13.56 12.09 11.31
C TYR A 50 -12.80 13.37 11.61
N ASP A 51 -13.51 14.38 12.09
CA ASP A 51 -12.87 15.53 12.72
C ASP A 51 -12.43 15.15 14.13
N LEU A 52 -11.13 15.33 14.39
CA LEU A 52 -10.45 14.92 15.61
C LEU A 52 -9.70 16.11 16.19
N PRO A 53 -9.72 16.26 17.53
CA PRO A 53 -8.92 17.26 18.23
C PRO A 53 -7.43 17.24 17.81
N PRO A 54 -6.75 18.40 17.72
CA PRO A 54 -5.37 18.50 17.27
C PRO A 54 -4.37 17.61 18.02
N GLU A 55 -4.64 17.25 19.28
CA GLU A 55 -3.82 16.34 20.07
C GLU A 55 -3.75 14.91 19.53
N PHE A 56 -4.76 14.47 18.75
CA PHE A 56 -4.80 13.14 18.14
C PHE A 56 -4.23 13.09 16.72
N THR A 57 -4.04 14.27 16.13
CA THR A 57 -3.57 14.47 14.76
C THR A 57 -2.26 15.26 14.79
N ILE A 58 -2.34 16.58 14.74
CA ILE A 58 -1.24 17.51 14.42
C ILE A 58 -0.12 17.53 15.47
N TRP A 59 -0.43 17.48 16.77
CA TRP A 59 0.59 17.59 17.82
C TRP A 59 1.54 16.41 17.87
N ILE A 60 1.07 15.22 17.49
CA ILE A 60 1.91 14.01 17.41
C ILE A 60 2.83 14.07 16.18
N TYR A 61 2.38 14.73 15.10
CA TYR A 61 3.10 14.81 13.83
C TYR A 61 4.36 15.67 13.89
N PHE A 62 4.35 16.78 14.61
CA PHE A 62 5.51 17.67 14.73
C PHE A 62 6.65 17.09 15.59
N MET A 63 6.37 16.09 16.44
CA MET A 63 7.35 15.58 17.42
C MET A 63 8.09 14.31 16.99
N ARG A 64 7.71 13.64 15.89
CA ARG A 64 8.35 12.37 15.46
C ARG A 64 8.90 12.49 14.05
N GLN A 65 10.16 12.08 13.87
CA GLN A 65 10.70 11.81 12.53
C GLN A 65 9.82 10.75 11.87
N VAL A 66 9.19 11.09 10.74
CA VAL A 66 8.33 10.16 10.00
C VAL A 66 9.22 9.17 9.24
N ASP A 67 9.49 8.01 9.85
CA ASP A 67 10.26 6.93 9.22
C ASP A 67 9.42 6.13 8.20
N ARG A 68 8.09 6.15 8.33
CA ARG A 68 7.11 5.48 7.46
C ARG A 68 6.02 6.44 6.96
N PRO A 69 6.15 7.00 5.75
CA PRO A 69 5.27 8.10 5.36
C PRO A 69 3.94 7.66 4.72
N THR A 70 3.67 6.35 4.56
CA THR A 70 2.47 5.84 3.87
C THR A 70 1.18 6.49 4.37
N PHE A 71 1.00 6.62 5.69
CA PHE A 71 -0.20 7.23 6.27
C PHE A 71 -0.42 8.66 5.77
N PHE A 72 0.62 9.48 5.78
CA PHE A 72 0.52 10.90 5.44
C PHE A 72 0.23 11.11 3.97
N PHE A 73 0.94 10.39 3.11
CA PHE A 73 0.67 10.40 1.69
C PHE A 73 -0.77 9.95 1.41
N PHE A 74 -1.19 8.81 1.99
CA PHE A 74 -2.55 8.30 1.81
C PHE A 74 -3.61 9.31 2.25
N LEU A 75 -3.43 9.93 3.42
CA LEU A 75 -4.34 10.96 3.93
C LEU A 75 -4.38 12.18 3.02
N GLN A 76 -3.23 12.71 2.59
CA GLN A 76 -3.17 13.83 1.66
C GLN A 76 -3.91 13.53 0.36
N ARG A 77 -3.67 12.34 -0.21
CA ARG A 77 -4.33 11.90 -1.42
C ARG A 77 -5.82 11.71 -1.22
N LEU A 78 -6.25 11.14 -0.09
CA LEU A 78 -7.66 11.01 0.27
C LEU A 78 -8.36 12.37 0.26
N LEU A 79 -7.76 13.37 0.91
CA LEU A 79 -8.30 14.73 1.00
C LEU A 79 -8.43 15.40 -0.38
N GLY A 80 -7.47 15.18 -1.28
CA GLY A 80 -7.49 15.67 -2.66
C GLY A 80 -8.15 14.75 -3.69
N SER A 81 -8.78 13.63 -3.29
CA SER A 81 -9.26 12.61 -4.23
C SER A 81 -10.62 12.88 -4.86
N GLY A 82 -11.38 13.83 -4.29
CA GLY A 82 -12.79 13.98 -4.60
C GLY A 82 -13.68 12.90 -3.97
N SER A 83 -13.12 11.90 -3.26
CA SER A 83 -13.91 10.82 -2.65
C SER A 83 -14.58 11.23 -1.33
N LEU A 84 -14.37 12.47 -0.86
CA LEU A 84 -14.89 12.89 0.42
C LEU A 84 -16.37 13.25 0.36
N THR A 85 -17.10 12.97 1.42
CA THR A 85 -18.45 13.50 1.64
C THR A 85 -18.53 14.21 2.99
N ALA A 86 -19.20 15.36 3.02
CA ALA A 86 -19.47 16.11 4.25
C ALA A 86 -20.68 15.52 5.01
N ASP A 87 -21.51 14.74 4.33
CA ASP A 87 -22.70 14.11 4.88
C ASP A 87 -22.40 12.68 5.32
N PRO A 88 -22.32 12.39 6.63
CA PRO A 88 -22.03 11.05 7.14
C PRO A 88 -23.10 10.01 6.75
N LYS A 89 -24.33 10.42 6.40
CA LYS A 89 -25.39 9.50 5.95
C LYS A 89 -25.14 8.96 4.54
N LYS A 90 -24.37 9.69 3.73
CA LYS A 90 -23.99 9.27 2.37
C LYS A 90 -22.69 8.47 2.33
N ALA A 91 -21.94 8.44 3.43
CA ALA A 91 -20.64 7.82 3.50
C ALA A 91 -20.73 6.28 3.45
N ASP A 92 -19.88 5.67 2.63
CA ASP A 92 -19.66 4.22 2.60
C ASP A 92 -18.71 3.76 3.69
N PHE A 93 -17.72 4.60 3.98
CA PHE A 93 -16.69 4.38 4.97
C PHE A 93 -16.38 5.67 5.74
N PHE A 94 -15.86 5.49 6.95
CA PHE A 94 -15.43 6.56 7.85
C PHE A 94 -13.94 6.43 8.11
N PHE A 95 -13.13 7.35 7.61
CA PHE A 95 -11.68 7.32 7.84
C PHE A 95 -11.36 7.99 9.18
N ILE A 96 -10.58 7.30 10.02
CA ILE A 96 -10.07 7.83 11.29
C ILE A 96 -8.64 8.34 11.04
N PRO A 97 -8.41 9.66 11.00
CA PRO A 97 -7.11 10.20 10.62
C PRO A 97 -6.10 10.20 11.78
N HIS A 98 -5.84 9.01 12.32
CA HIS A 98 -4.89 8.78 13.40
C HIS A 98 -3.70 7.94 12.90
N TYR A 99 -2.49 8.52 12.91
CA TYR A 99 -1.26 7.82 12.56
C TYR A 99 -0.91 6.75 13.58
N MET A 100 -0.65 5.54 13.08
CA MET A 100 -0.16 4.45 13.90
C MET A 100 1.08 3.81 13.28
N ARG A 101 2.12 3.68 14.12
CA ARG A 101 3.41 3.09 13.74
C ARG A 101 3.97 2.15 14.80
N HIS A 102 3.67 2.41 16.07
CA HIS A 102 4.20 1.67 17.21
C HIS A 102 3.07 1.10 18.08
N PRO A 103 3.36 0.10 18.93
CA PRO A 103 2.39 -0.49 19.84
C PRO A 103 1.62 0.53 20.69
N GLU A 104 2.26 1.61 21.17
CA GLU A 104 1.59 2.62 21.99
C GLU A 104 0.53 3.43 21.23
N ASP A 105 0.70 3.57 19.91
CA ASP A 105 -0.26 4.28 19.06
C ASP A 105 -1.58 3.49 18.98
N ILE A 106 -1.52 2.15 19.00
CA ILE A 106 -2.72 1.31 19.10
C ILE A 106 -3.23 1.24 20.53
N ALA A 107 -2.35 0.87 21.47
CA ALA A 107 -2.72 0.51 22.84
C ALA A 107 -3.36 1.66 23.61
N VAL A 108 -2.90 2.88 23.40
CA VAL A 108 -3.32 4.03 24.21
C VAL A 108 -4.03 5.06 23.35
N LYS A 109 -3.41 5.47 22.24
CA LYS A 109 -3.89 6.63 21.47
C LYS A 109 -5.13 6.30 20.66
N LEU A 110 -5.12 5.20 19.90
CA LEU A 110 -6.30 4.76 19.16
C LEU A 110 -7.49 4.54 20.09
N VAL A 111 -7.30 3.94 21.27
CA VAL A 111 -8.41 3.75 22.24
C VAL A 111 -8.98 5.10 22.70
N LYS A 112 -8.14 6.10 22.96
CA LYS A 112 -8.61 7.46 23.29
C LYS A 112 -9.38 8.09 22.13
N VAL A 113 -8.88 7.95 20.91
CA VAL A 113 -9.54 8.42 19.69
C VAL A 113 -10.90 7.77 19.52
N LEU A 114 -10.99 6.45 19.70
CA LEU A 114 -12.24 5.71 19.56
C LEU A 114 -13.25 6.09 20.66
N ASN A 115 -12.80 6.30 21.89
CA ASN A 115 -13.66 6.80 22.97
C ASN A 115 -14.19 8.22 22.66
N TYR A 116 -13.33 9.10 22.15
CA TYR A 116 -13.72 10.44 21.70
C TYR A 116 -14.77 10.35 20.58
N ILE A 117 -14.49 9.57 19.53
CA ILE A 117 -15.40 9.38 18.41
C ILE A 117 -16.74 8.84 18.89
N ASN A 118 -16.75 7.80 19.72
CA ASN A 118 -17.96 7.19 20.24
C ASN A 118 -18.80 8.15 21.10
N GLY A 119 -18.16 9.06 21.84
CA GLY A 119 -18.84 10.07 22.65
C GLY A 119 -19.28 11.33 21.88
N THR A 120 -18.67 11.61 20.73
CA THR A 120 -18.87 12.85 19.96
C THR A 120 -19.77 12.64 18.75
N TRP A 121 -19.61 11.51 18.07
CA TRP A 121 -20.18 11.28 16.74
C TRP A 121 -21.19 10.12 16.76
N PRO A 122 -22.50 10.39 16.54
CA PRO A 122 -23.55 9.38 16.72
C PRO A 122 -23.46 8.24 15.70
N TYR A 123 -22.83 8.45 14.54
CA TYR A 123 -22.73 7.46 13.47
C TYR A 123 -21.67 6.39 13.71
N TYR A 124 -20.82 6.52 14.74
CA TYR A 124 -19.85 5.48 15.06
C TYR A 124 -20.52 4.14 15.40
N GLN A 125 -21.56 4.18 16.22
CA GLN A 125 -22.32 3.00 16.68
C GLN A 125 -23.27 2.44 15.62
N HIS A 126 -23.67 3.27 14.64
CA HIS A 126 -24.66 2.92 13.62
C HIS A 126 -24.04 2.49 12.29
N GLY A 127 -22.70 2.46 12.21
CA GLY A 127 -21.98 1.98 11.04
C GLY A 127 -22.05 0.45 10.90
N ARG A 128 -22.01 -0.04 9.65
CA ARG A 128 -21.86 -1.47 9.38
C ARG A 128 -20.52 -1.99 9.89
N LYS A 129 -20.42 -3.29 10.14
CA LYS A 129 -19.15 -3.95 10.46
C LYS A 129 -18.08 -3.58 9.42
N GLY A 130 -16.90 -3.17 9.90
CA GLY A 130 -15.78 -2.75 9.04
C GLY A 130 -15.98 -1.43 8.30
N SER A 131 -16.96 -0.58 8.65
CA SER A 131 -17.13 0.73 7.97
C SER A 131 -16.09 1.77 8.37
N HIS A 132 -15.37 1.58 9.48
CA HIS A 132 -14.42 2.56 10.00
C HIS A 132 -13.00 2.18 9.60
N VAL A 133 -12.33 3.00 8.82
CA VAL A 133 -11.03 2.69 8.24
C VAL A 133 -9.91 3.32 9.06
N VAL A 134 -8.90 2.51 9.39
CA VAL A 134 -7.65 2.94 10.01
C VAL A 134 -6.46 2.47 9.17
N LEU A 135 -5.35 3.22 9.19
CA LEU A 135 -4.13 2.83 8.47
C LEU A 135 -2.96 2.68 9.45
N HIS A 136 -2.40 1.47 9.49
CA HIS A 136 -1.29 1.10 10.36
C HIS A 136 -0.02 0.79 9.58
N THR A 137 1.07 1.48 9.91
CA THR A 137 2.34 1.42 9.17
C THR A 137 3.44 0.59 9.84
N GLY A 138 3.18 0.01 11.02
CA GLY A 138 4.12 -0.87 11.72
C GLY A 138 4.36 -2.21 11.02
N ASP A 139 5.38 -2.93 11.50
CA ASP A 139 5.91 -4.13 10.85
C ASP A 139 4.99 -5.34 11.00
N TRP A 140 4.20 -5.42 12.07
CA TRP A 140 3.34 -6.58 12.39
C TRP A 140 1.84 -6.27 12.43
N GLY A 141 1.41 -5.13 11.87
CA GLY A 141 0.00 -4.78 11.78
C GLY A 141 -0.72 -4.86 13.14
N LYS A 142 -1.90 -5.49 13.18
CA LYS A 142 -2.70 -5.65 14.41
C LYS A 142 -2.00 -6.45 15.52
N MET A 143 -0.91 -7.17 15.23
CA MET A 143 -0.16 -7.90 16.25
C MET A 143 0.50 -6.98 17.26
N GLU A 144 0.82 -5.76 16.86
CA GLU A 144 1.43 -4.76 17.74
C GLU A 144 0.43 -4.27 18.81
N ALA A 145 -0.86 -4.56 18.65
CA ALA A 145 -1.85 -4.31 19.66
C ALA A 145 -1.67 -5.25 20.88
N PRO A 146 -1.76 -4.71 22.12
CA PRO A 146 -1.62 -5.53 23.32
C PRO A 146 -2.76 -6.56 23.44
N PRO A 147 -2.57 -7.67 24.18
CA PRO A 147 -3.57 -8.73 24.27
C PRO A 147 -4.96 -8.29 24.73
N TRP A 148 -5.05 -7.26 25.59
CA TRP A 148 -6.33 -6.74 26.06
C TRP A 148 -7.10 -5.96 24.97
N PHE A 149 -6.40 -5.28 24.05
CA PHE A 149 -7.03 -4.59 22.92
C PHE A 149 -7.76 -5.60 22.02
N LYS A 150 -7.23 -6.82 21.93
CA LYS A 150 -7.86 -7.90 21.17
C LYS A 150 -9.22 -8.33 21.75
N LYS A 151 -9.54 -7.99 23.00
CA LYS A 151 -10.81 -8.31 23.66
C LYS A 151 -11.89 -7.23 23.48
N LEU A 152 -11.59 -6.12 22.80
CA LEU A 152 -12.54 -5.03 22.53
C LEU A 152 -13.41 -5.33 21.31
N ASP A 153 -14.14 -6.45 21.33
CA ASP A 153 -14.79 -7.02 20.14
C ASP A 153 -15.83 -6.10 19.50
N GLY A 154 -16.58 -5.29 20.25
CA GLY A 154 -17.55 -4.35 19.65
C GLY A 154 -16.91 -3.24 18.83
N ILE A 155 -15.93 -2.54 19.42
CA ILE A 155 -15.24 -1.39 18.83
C ILE A 155 -14.28 -1.85 17.72
N ARG A 156 -13.54 -2.94 17.95
CA ARG A 156 -12.51 -3.45 17.03
C ARG A 156 -13.11 -4.07 15.78
N ASN A 157 -14.23 -4.78 15.89
CA ASN A 157 -14.84 -5.46 14.75
C ASN A 157 -15.43 -4.49 13.72
N ASN A 158 -15.66 -3.23 14.12
CA ASN A 158 -16.10 -2.17 13.23
C ASN A 158 -14.96 -1.53 12.42
N LEU A 159 -13.70 -1.86 12.73
CA LEU A 159 -12.52 -1.31 12.06
C LEU A 159 -12.08 -2.16 10.86
N THR A 160 -11.94 -1.55 9.68
CA THR A 160 -11.16 -2.06 8.56
C THR A 160 -9.73 -1.55 8.68
N TRP A 161 -8.75 -2.46 8.76
CA TRP A 161 -7.34 -2.08 8.83
C TRP A 161 -6.72 -2.09 7.45
N LEU A 162 -6.21 -0.94 7.03
CA LEU A 162 -5.20 -0.84 5.98
C LEU A 162 -3.84 -1.09 6.63
N THR A 163 -3.16 -2.16 6.25
CA THR A 163 -1.90 -2.56 6.91
C THR A 163 -0.92 -3.17 5.92
N HIS A 164 0.36 -3.17 6.26
CA HIS A 164 1.38 -3.85 5.46
C HIS A 164 1.51 -5.35 5.79
N TRP A 165 0.89 -5.82 6.88
CA TRP A 165 1.08 -7.18 7.39
C TRP A 165 -0.18 -8.04 7.27
N GLY A 166 -0.12 -9.03 6.38
CA GLY A 166 -1.25 -9.87 5.98
C GLY A 166 -1.34 -11.25 6.62
N ILE A 167 -0.78 -11.50 7.82
CA ILE A 167 -0.85 -12.85 8.42
C ILE A 167 -2.28 -13.21 8.87
N TYR A 168 -2.94 -14.08 8.11
CA TYR A 168 -4.29 -14.57 8.38
C TYR A 168 -4.29 -15.99 8.94
N ASP A 169 -3.22 -16.75 8.70
CA ASP A 169 -2.97 -18.08 9.28
C ASP A 169 -1.51 -18.15 9.76
N ASN A 170 -1.32 -18.59 11.00
CA ASN A 170 -0.01 -18.74 11.61
C ASN A 170 0.43 -20.19 11.79
N SER A 171 -0.23 -21.14 11.14
CA SER A 171 0.17 -22.53 11.07
C SER A 171 1.65 -22.65 10.66
N GLY A 172 2.46 -23.25 11.53
CA GLY A 172 3.92 -23.37 11.33
C GLY A 172 4.75 -22.14 11.70
N LYS A 173 4.14 -21.01 12.10
CA LYS A 173 4.81 -19.73 12.40
C LYS A 173 4.66 -19.33 13.87
N LYS A 174 5.26 -20.10 14.78
CA LYS A 174 5.11 -19.98 16.25
C LYS A 174 5.41 -18.58 16.84
N HIS A 175 6.13 -17.72 16.12
CA HIS A 175 6.51 -16.38 16.59
C HIS A 175 5.58 -15.26 16.13
N TRP A 176 4.65 -15.54 15.22
CA TRP A 176 3.71 -14.57 14.68
C TRP A 176 2.28 -15.01 15.00
N ALA A 177 1.50 -14.14 15.64
CA ALA A 177 0.08 -14.36 15.82
C ALA A 177 -0.71 -13.96 14.56
N VAL A 178 -1.90 -14.49 14.36
CA VAL A 178 -2.83 -13.96 13.35
C VAL A 178 -3.11 -12.48 13.64
N ALA A 179 -3.01 -11.66 12.59
CA ALA A 179 -3.11 -10.20 12.68
C ALA A 179 -3.79 -9.56 11.46
N HIS A 180 -4.37 -10.38 10.59
CA HIS A 180 -5.16 -9.97 9.43
C HIS A 180 -6.48 -10.75 9.42
N THR A 181 -7.57 -10.07 9.10
CA THR A 181 -8.91 -10.66 8.99
C THR A 181 -9.34 -10.62 7.52
N PRO A 182 -9.30 -11.76 6.80
CA PRO A 182 -9.72 -11.82 5.40
C PRO A 182 -11.13 -11.27 5.20
N GLY A 183 -11.34 -10.50 4.13
CA GLY A 183 -12.62 -9.85 3.81
C GLY A 183 -12.94 -8.59 4.63
N GLN A 184 -12.14 -8.27 5.65
CA GLN A 184 -12.29 -7.06 6.46
C GLN A 184 -11.06 -6.15 6.39
N ASP A 185 -9.86 -6.67 6.58
CA ASP A 185 -8.65 -5.87 6.44
C ASP A 185 -8.18 -5.85 4.99
N VAL A 186 -7.31 -4.91 4.64
CA VAL A 186 -6.68 -4.82 3.32
C VAL A 186 -5.18 -4.71 3.52
N VAL A 187 -4.42 -5.61 2.87
CA VAL A 187 -2.97 -5.46 2.82
C VAL A 187 -2.62 -4.41 1.79
N VAL A 188 -2.07 -3.28 2.19
CA VAL A 188 -1.68 -2.19 1.28
C VAL A 188 -0.16 -2.15 1.11
N PRO A 189 0.36 -1.79 -0.08
CA PRO A 189 1.80 -1.74 -0.31
C PRO A 189 2.46 -0.65 0.54
N VAL A 190 3.75 -0.81 0.79
CA VAL A 190 4.56 0.25 1.41
C VAL A 190 4.90 1.27 0.34
N ILE A 191 4.72 2.56 0.66
CA ILE A 191 5.17 3.61 -0.25
C ILE A 191 6.70 3.59 -0.36
N THR A 192 7.21 3.60 -1.59
CA THR A 192 8.63 3.80 -1.84
C THR A 192 8.89 5.30 -1.91
N PRO A 193 9.48 5.92 -0.87
CA PRO A 193 9.69 7.36 -0.89
C PRO A 193 10.72 7.72 -1.97
N MET A 194 10.62 8.96 -2.45
CA MET A 194 11.41 9.47 -3.57
C MET A 194 12.92 9.24 -3.42
N ASN A 195 13.44 9.46 -2.21
CA ASN A 195 14.86 9.30 -1.89
C ASN A 195 15.35 7.84 -1.93
N ARG A 196 14.44 6.86 -1.95
CA ARG A 196 14.75 5.42 -2.06
C ARG A 196 14.67 4.91 -3.50
N LEU A 197 14.01 5.62 -4.41
CA LEU A 197 13.89 5.19 -5.80
C LEU A 197 15.26 4.96 -6.48
N PRO A 198 16.25 5.88 -6.36
CA PRO A 198 17.58 5.67 -6.95
C PRO A 198 18.34 4.50 -6.34
N VAL A 199 18.10 4.20 -5.06
CA VAL A 199 18.74 3.08 -4.35
C VAL A 199 18.30 1.74 -4.94
N PHE A 200 17.04 1.65 -5.34
CA PHE A 200 16.47 0.46 -5.98
C PHE A 200 16.48 0.53 -7.51
N GLY A 201 16.91 1.66 -8.09
CA GLY A 201 17.02 1.88 -9.52
C GLY A 201 15.68 1.91 -10.24
N HIS A 202 14.63 2.30 -9.52
CA HIS A 202 13.24 2.40 -10.00
C HIS A 202 13.09 3.48 -11.07
N GLU A 203 13.89 4.55 -11.02
CA GLU A 203 13.97 5.59 -12.05
C GLU A 203 14.43 5.06 -13.42
N LYS A 204 14.99 3.84 -13.46
CA LYS A 204 15.40 3.12 -14.68
C LYS A 204 14.63 1.81 -14.84
N SER A 205 13.37 1.79 -14.39
CA SER A 205 12.53 0.60 -14.51
C SER A 205 12.40 0.18 -15.98
N PRO A 206 12.58 -1.11 -16.30
CA PRO A 206 12.38 -1.61 -17.66
C PRO A 206 10.90 -1.66 -18.06
N LEU A 207 9.98 -1.41 -17.12
CA LEU A 207 8.54 -1.38 -17.37
C LEU A 207 8.07 -0.06 -18.02
N HIS A 208 8.98 0.92 -18.15
CA HIS A 208 8.70 2.16 -18.84
C HIS A 208 8.57 1.91 -20.37
N PRO A 209 7.49 2.36 -21.04
CA PRO A 209 7.27 2.07 -22.47
C PRO A 209 8.42 2.51 -23.39
N ALA A 210 9.05 3.65 -23.10
CA ALA A 210 10.23 4.14 -23.83
C ALA A 210 11.58 3.59 -23.31
N ALA A 211 11.60 2.55 -22.46
CA ALA A 211 12.85 1.95 -22.00
C ALA A 211 13.59 1.28 -23.17
N GLN A 212 14.68 1.92 -23.60
CA GLN A 212 15.61 1.36 -24.58
C GLN A 212 16.77 0.67 -23.87
N ASN A 213 17.36 -0.34 -24.50
CA ASN A 213 18.53 -1.06 -23.98
C ASN A 213 18.31 -1.69 -22.59
N VAL A 214 17.10 -2.23 -22.36
CA VAL A 214 16.82 -3.04 -21.16
C VAL A 214 17.81 -4.20 -21.15
N PRO A 215 18.67 -4.33 -20.12
CA PRO A 215 19.63 -5.43 -20.06
C PRO A 215 18.88 -6.77 -20.13
N PRO A 216 19.39 -7.75 -20.88
CA PRO A 216 18.77 -9.07 -20.94
C PRO A 216 18.69 -9.65 -19.51
N LYS A 217 17.61 -10.40 -19.27
CA LYS A 217 17.40 -11.13 -18.01
C LYS A 217 18.37 -12.33 -17.96
N ASP A 218 19.62 -12.07 -17.59
CA ASP A 218 20.72 -13.03 -17.59
C ASP A 218 20.75 -13.95 -16.36
N LYS A 219 19.93 -13.66 -15.34
CA LYS A 219 19.81 -14.45 -14.11
C LYS A 219 18.42 -15.04 -14.01
N ILE A 220 18.35 -16.30 -13.59
CA ILE A 220 17.08 -16.98 -13.32
C ILE A 220 16.45 -16.39 -12.06
N PHE A 221 17.21 -16.33 -10.96
CA PHE A 221 16.67 -15.94 -9.66
C PHE A 221 17.63 -15.05 -8.88
N PHE A 222 17.07 -14.07 -8.17
CA PHE A 222 17.84 -13.17 -7.31
C PHE A 222 17.23 -12.96 -5.92
N HIS A 223 18.11 -12.98 -4.93
CA HIS A 223 17.83 -12.48 -3.60
C HIS A 223 19.09 -11.86 -3.00
N ALA A 224 18.97 -10.66 -2.43
CA ALA A 224 19.98 -10.17 -1.51
C ALA A 224 19.41 -9.48 -0.27
N GLY A 225 20.10 -9.62 0.86
CA GLY A 225 19.76 -9.01 2.15
C GLY A 225 19.97 -9.97 3.32
N ARG A 226 19.50 -9.60 4.52
CA ARG A 226 19.68 -10.43 5.71
C ARG A 226 19.14 -11.85 5.51
N ILE A 227 20.03 -12.85 5.59
CA ILE A 227 19.73 -14.28 5.56
C ILE A 227 20.22 -14.92 6.87
N CYS A 228 21.54 -15.01 7.06
CA CYS A 228 22.16 -15.61 8.25
C CYS A 228 23.00 -14.57 9.00
N GLY A 229 22.97 -14.58 10.34
CA GLY A 229 23.71 -13.60 11.16
C GLY A 229 25.23 -13.71 11.06
N GLU A 230 25.76 -14.85 10.61
CA GLU A 230 27.20 -15.14 10.58
C GLU A 230 27.86 -14.94 9.21
N PHE A 231 27.14 -14.47 8.18
CA PHE A 231 27.66 -14.27 6.81
C PHE A 231 28.30 -15.50 6.12
N ARG A 232 28.15 -16.70 6.69
CA ARG A 232 28.73 -17.94 6.16
C ARG A 232 27.83 -18.60 5.09
N PRO A 233 28.42 -19.26 4.07
CA PRO A 233 27.67 -20.14 3.18
C PRO A 233 27.06 -21.31 3.99
N PRO A 234 25.96 -21.92 3.51
CA PRO A 234 25.34 -23.03 4.21
C PRO A 234 26.19 -24.29 4.05
N ASN A 235 26.27 -25.12 5.10
CA ASN A 235 26.94 -26.42 5.02
C ASN A 235 25.98 -27.45 4.43
N THR A 236 26.15 -27.77 3.14
CA THR A 236 25.29 -28.70 2.39
C THR A 236 25.52 -30.17 2.74
N SER A 237 26.59 -30.51 3.46
CA SER A 237 26.85 -31.88 3.92
C SER A 237 26.01 -32.27 5.14
N ARG A 238 25.22 -31.34 5.69
CA ARG A 238 24.39 -31.53 6.88
C ARG A 238 22.90 -31.32 6.53
N PRO A 239 21.97 -32.04 7.17
CA PRO A 239 20.55 -31.89 6.89
C PRO A 239 20.03 -30.52 7.33
N TRP A 240 19.05 -29.97 6.60
CA TRP A 240 18.34 -28.78 7.03
C TRP A 240 17.42 -29.07 8.23
N PRO A 241 17.34 -28.20 9.24
CA PRO A 241 18.17 -27.01 9.49
C PRO A 241 19.47 -27.38 10.24
N TYR A 242 20.62 -26.84 9.80
CA TYR A 242 21.91 -27.04 10.49
C TYR A 242 22.64 -25.71 10.74
N ASN A 243 22.86 -24.90 9.70
CA ASN A 243 23.35 -23.53 9.84
C ASN A 243 22.17 -22.55 9.92
N CYS A 244 22.36 -21.42 10.61
CA CYS A 244 21.41 -20.31 10.69
C CYS A 244 20.18 -20.51 11.59
N VAL A 245 20.22 -21.47 12.54
CA VAL A 245 19.10 -21.78 13.45
C VAL A 245 18.65 -20.55 14.24
N ASP A 246 19.59 -19.73 14.75
CA ASP A 246 19.26 -18.51 15.50
C ASP A 246 18.61 -17.42 14.64
N ALA A 247 18.78 -17.47 13.32
CA ALA A 247 18.19 -16.53 12.38
C ALA A 247 16.80 -16.97 11.87
N MET A 248 16.28 -18.14 12.27
CA MET A 248 15.00 -18.69 11.78
C MET A 248 13.79 -17.81 12.11
N ARG A 249 13.90 -16.97 13.14
CA ARG A 249 12.84 -16.00 13.47
C ARG A 249 12.65 -14.95 12.38
N TYR A 250 13.72 -14.58 11.68
CA TYR A 250 13.65 -13.58 10.62
C TYR A 250 13.14 -14.24 9.33
N SER A 251 12.17 -13.60 8.68
CA SER A 251 11.51 -14.11 7.46
C SER A 251 10.76 -15.44 7.68
N GLY A 252 10.58 -15.89 8.93
CA GLY A 252 10.00 -17.20 9.23
C GLY A 252 10.87 -18.37 8.75
N GLY A 253 12.17 -18.15 8.55
CA GLY A 253 13.09 -19.18 8.06
C GLY A 253 13.14 -19.32 6.53
N ILE A 254 12.30 -18.59 5.78
CA ILE A 254 12.18 -18.74 4.32
C ILE A 254 13.47 -18.37 3.61
N ARG A 255 14.02 -17.18 3.86
CA ARG A 255 15.27 -16.73 3.22
C ARG A 255 16.42 -17.69 3.46
N GLN A 256 16.50 -18.24 4.67
CA GLN A 256 17.54 -19.16 5.06
C GLN A 256 17.35 -20.53 4.40
N LYS A 257 16.11 -21.00 4.28
CA LYS A 257 15.80 -22.23 3.56
C LYS A 257 16.13 -22.07 2.07
N VAL A 258 15.73 -20.96 1.43
CA VAL A 258 16.09 -20.64 0.04
C VAL A 258 17.61 -20.61 -0.15
N HIS A 259 18.35 -19.97 0.76
CA HIS A 259 19.80 -19.97 0.73
C HIS A 259 20.40 -21.38 0.89
N SER A 260 19.90 -22.17 1.86
CA SER A 260 20.37 -23.54 2.10
C SER A 260 20.26 -24.42 0.86
N PHE A 261 19.14 -24.34 0.13
CA PHE A 261 18.87 -25.21 -1.02
C PHE A 261 19.37 -24.66 -2.37
N HIS A 262 19.62 -23.35 -2.50
CA HIS A 262 19.89 -22.73 -3.81
C HIS A 262 21.10 -21.78 -3.88
N HIS A 263 21.87 -21.55 -2.81
CA HIS A 263 22.96 -20.55 -2.83
C HIS A 263 24.01 -20.75 -3.94
N ASN A 264 24.34 -22.00 -4.29
CA ASN A 264 25.36 -22.34 -5.31
C ASN A 264 24.75 -22.92 -6.59
N ARG A 265 23.53 -22.50 -6.94
CA ARG A 265 22.84 -22.98 -8.15
C ARG A 265 23.17 -22.08 -9.35
N THR A 266 23.48 -22.70 -10.48
CA THR A 266 23.72 -22.00 -11.76
C THR A 266 22.52 -21.10 -12.10
N GLY A 267 22.79 -19.82 -12.39
CA GLY A 267 21.76 -18.82 -12.69
C GLY A 267 21.05 -18.20 -11.48
N TYR A 268 21.37 -18.64 -10.26
CA TYR A 268 20.81 -18.11 -9.01
C TYR A 268 21.84 -17.23 -8.34
N HIS A 269 21.39 -16.06 -7.87
CA HIS A 269 22.24 -15.14 -7.15
C HIS A 269 21.63 -14.81 -5.80
N ILE A 270 22.17 -15.45 -4.75
CA ILE A 270 21.67 -15.34 -3.38
C ILE A 270 22.82 -14.85 -2.49
N SER A 271 22.68 -13.67 -1.90
CA SER A 271 23.74 -13.05 -1.10
C SER A 271 23.21 -12.28 0.12
N ASN A 272 24.04 -12.09 1.14
CA ASN A 272 23.70 -11.23 2.27
C ASN A 272 23.77 -9.73 1.94
N HIS A 273 24.65 -9.35 1.02
CA HIS A 273 24.88 -7.96 0.63
C HIS A 273 25.33 -7.88 -0.82
N ILE A 274 24.88 -6.86 -1.54
CA ILE A 274 25.37 -6.58 -2.89
C ILE A 274 25.38 -5.07 -3.18
N PRO A 275 26.53 -4.51 -3.62
CA PRO A 275 26.63 -3.07 -3.93
C PRO A 275 25.72 -2.62 -5.08
N LYS A 276 25.47 -3.49 -6.07
CA LYS A 276 24.69 -3.19 -7.29
C LYS A 276 23.27 -3.77 -7.25
N TYR A 277 22.59 -3.73 -6.10
CA TYR A 277 21.28 -4.37 -5.88
C TYR A 277 20.25 -4.08 -6.99
N ALA A 278 20.11 -2.81 -7.37
CA ALA A 278 19.21 -2.37 -8.44
C ALA A 278 19.46 -3.04 -9.79
N VAL A 279 20.74 -3.25 -10.15
CA VAL A 279 21.12 -3.91 -11.41
C VAL A 279 20.66 -5.36 -11.38
N HIS A 280 20.92 -6.07 -10.27
CA HIS A 280 20.54 -7.48 -10.15
C HIS A 280 19.03 -7.68 -10.15
N LEU A 281 18.25 -6.77 -9.58
CA LEU A 281 16.79 -6.80 -9.75
C LEU A 281 16.41 -6.69 -11.22
N ARG A 282 16.93 -5.68 -11.94
CA ARG A 282 16.57 -5.44 -13.33
C ARG A 282 17.01 -6.57 -14.28
N THR A 283 18.11 -7.28 -13.99
CA THR A 283 18.62 -8.35 -14.88
C THR A 283 18.21 -9.77 -14.45
N SER A 284 17.34 -9.92 -13.44
CA SER A 284 16.83 -11.24 -13.03
C SER A 284 15.41 -11.49 -13.52
N LYS A 285 15.12 -12.72 -13.96
CA LYS A 285 13.76 -13.15 -14.33
C LYS A 285 12.86 -13.15 -13.09
N TRP A 286 13.34 -13.79 -12.03
CA TRP A 286 12.63 -14.00 -10.76
C TRP A 286 13.37 -13.36 -9.58
N CYS A 287 12.63 -12.85 -8.59
CA CYS A 287 13.21 -12.34 -7.34
C CYS A 287 12.40 -12.75 -6.14
N LEU A 288 13.10 -13.05 -5.04
CA LEU A 288 12.44 -13.46 -3.82
C LEU A 288 11.67 -12.29 -3.19
N SER A 289 10.36 -12.47 -3.07
CA SER A 289 9.43 -11.57 -2.40
C SER A 289 8.87 -12.30 -1.20
N THR A 290 9.44 -12.06 -0.03
CA THR A 290 8.99 -12.71 1.21
C THR A 290 9.13 -11.73 2.36
N GLN A 291 8.37 -11.97 3.42
CA GLN A 291 8.41 -11.24 4.66
C GLN A 291 9.83 -11.10 5.22
N GLY A 292 10.04 -10.06 6.03
CA GLY A 292 11.27 -9.82 6.78
C GLY A 292 11.09 -10.17 8.25
N GLY A 293 11.44 -9.24 9.13
CA GLY A 293 11.10 -9.34 10.55
C GLY A 293 9.59 -9.22 10.77
N GLY A 294 8.91 -8.50 9.90
CA GLY A 294 7.46 -8.41 9.70
C GLY A 294 7.17 -8.30 8.21
N HIS A 295 6.34 -7.36 7.75
CA HIS A 295 6.07 -7.21 6.32
C HIS A 295 7.33 -7.08 5.46
N GLY A 296 7.24 -7.56 4.22
CA GLY A 296 8.27 -7.40 3.21
C GLY A 296 8.04 -6.13 2.39
N ASN A 297 9.12 -5.45 2.00
CA ASN A 297 9.06 -4.40 0.97
C ASN A 297 9.40 -4.94 -0.42
N ARG A 298 9.83 -6.21 -0.53
CA ARG A 298 10.40 -6.78 -1.78
C ARG A 298 9.32 -7.05 -2.83
N GLN A 299 8.09 -7.29 -2.39
CA GLN A 299 6.89 -7.40 -3.21
C GLN A 299 6.73 -6.16 -4.11
N VAL A 300 6.94 -4.97 -3.53
CA VAL A 300 6.88 -3.71 -4.25
C VAL A 300 8.20 -3.46 -4.99
N ILE A 301 9.33 -3.51 -4.28
CA ILE A 301 10.65 -3.14 -4.84
C ILE A 301 11.02 -3.97 -6.07
N GLY A 302 10.81 -5.29 -6.03
CA GLY A 302 11.12 -6.19 -7.14
C GLY A 302 10.22 -5.96 -8.34
N THR A 303 8.91 -5.83 -8.09
CA THR A 303 7.91 -5.57 -9.12
C THR A 303 8.17 -4.25 -9.85
N LEU A 304 8.42 -3.15 -9.12
CA LEU A 304 8.74 -1.85 -9.73
C LEU A 304 10.07 -1.85 -10.50
N ALA A 305 11.00 -2.74 -10.16
CA ALA A 305 12.25 -2.96 -10.89
C ALA A 305 12.09 -3.89 -12.11
N GLY A 306 10.87 -4.35 -12.41
CA GLY A 306 10.57 -5.23 -13.54
C GLY A 306 11.01 -6.68 -13.33
N CYS A 307 11.15 -7.12 -12.08
CA CYS A 307 11.47 -8.50 -11.74
C CYS A 307 10.21 -9.22 -11.23
N ASN A 308 9.86 -10.37 -11.83
CA ASN A 308 8.66 -11.11 -11.42
C ASN A 308 8.87 -11.68 -10.00
N PRO A 309 7.94 -11.42 -9.07
CA PRO A 309 8.11 -11.86 -7.69
C PRO A 309 7.88 -13.36 -7.56
N VAL A 310 8.74 -14.01 -6.77
CA VAL A 310 8.50 -15.33 -6.18
C VAL A 310 8.04 -15.08 -4.76
N SER A 311 6.72 -15.09 -4.55
CA SER A 311 6.10 -14.91 -3.24
C SER A 311 6.13 -16.21 -2.46
N ILE A 312 6.64 -16.16 -1.23
CA ILE A 312 6.69 -17.32 -0.33
C ILE A 312 6.32 -16.86 1.08
N GLY A 313 5.24 -17.42 1.63
CA GLY A 313 4.73 -17.08 2.95
C GLY A 313 3.35 -17.70 3.18
N ASP A 314 3.32 -18.98 3.58
CA ASP A 314 2.05 -19.68 3.78
C ASP A 314 1.23 -18.98 4.88
N GLY A 315 -0.05 -18.70 4.67
CA GLY A 315 -0.89 -17.99 5.64
C GLY A 315 -0.63 -16.49 5.76
N ILE A 316 0.19 -15.90 4.86
CA ILE A 316 0.47 -14.46 4.81
C ILE A 316 0.05 -13.93 3.43
N TYR A 317 -0.83 -12.94 3.42
CA TYR A 317 -1.17 -12.19 2.21
C TYR A 317 -0.14 -11.12 1.89
N GLU A 318 0.19 -11.01 0.61
CA GLU A 318 0.93 -9.91 0.02
C GLU A 318 0.00 -8.70 -0.25
N PRO A 319 0.53 -7.52 -0.61
CA PRO A 319 -0.30 -6.36 -0.93
C PRO A 319 -1.43 -6.67 -1.93
N PHE A 320 -2.66 -6.37 -1.51
CA PHE A 320 -3.92 -6.63 -2.21
C PHE A 320 -4.25 -8.10 -2.43
N GLU A 321 -3.60 -9.06 -1.76
CA GLU A 321 -4.11 -10.43 -1.74
C GLU A 321 -5.23 -10.59 -0.69
N PRO A 322 -6.27 -11.41 -1.00
CA PRO A 322 -6.41 -12.25 -2.18
C PRO A 322 -7.18 -11.59 -3.35
N GLU A 323 -7.48 -10.29 -3.28
CA GLU A 323 -8.14 -9.54 -4.36
C GLU A 323 -7.31 -9.49 -5.67
N MET A 324 -5.99 -9.55 -5.55
CA MET A 324 -5.00 -9.64 -6.63
C MET A 324 -4.32 -10.99 -6.62
N ASP A 325 -4.39 -11.74 -7.72
CA ASP A 325 -3.70 -13.02 -7.84
C ASP A 325 -2.24 -12.84 -8.29
N TYR A 326 -1.30 -13.05 -7.36
CA TYR A 326 0.14 -12.95 -7.61
C TYR A 326 0.66 -13.99 -8.61
N ASN A 327 -0.06 -15.10 -8.87
CA ASN A 327 0.35 -16.05 -9.90
C ASN A 327 0.20 -15.51 -11.33
N LYS A 328 -0.59 -14.44 -11.53
CA LYS A 328 -0.77 -13.86 -12.86
C LYS A 328 0.47 -13.11 -13.37
N PHE A 329 1.28 -12.57 -12.48
CA PHE A 329 2.50 -11.81 -12.82
C PHE A 329 3.76 -12.31 -12.10
N GLY A 330 3.63 -13.25 -11.19
CA GLY A 330 4.71 -13.85 -10.42
C GLY A 330 4.48 -15.34 -10.21
N ILE A 331 5.05 -15.88 -9.14
CA ILE A 331 4.85 -17.25 -8.68
C ILE A 331 4.58 -17.20 -7.18
N LYS A 332 3.46 -17.76 -6.74
CA LYS A 332 3.19 -18.02 -5.33
C LYS A 332 3.62 -19.45 -4.99
N LEU A 333 4.67 -19.57 -4.20
CA LEU A 333 5.28 -20.84 -3.84
C LEU A 333 4.92 -21.20 -2.39
N ARG A 334 4.58 -22.48 -2.15
CA ARG A 334 4.44 -22.98 -0.78
C ARG A 334 5.81 -23.11 -0.12
N GLU A 335 5.87 -22.94 1.19
CA GLU A 335 7.14 -23.07 1.92
C GLU A 335 7.71 -24.50 1.84
N ALA A 336 6.84 -25.49 1.68
CA ALA A 336 7.22 -26.88 1.47
C ALA A 336 7.97 -27.11 0.15
N ASP A 337 7.67 -26.32 -0.88
CA ASP A 337 8.23 -26.50 -2.23
C ASP A 337 9.60 -25.83 -2.41
N ILE A 338 10.07 -25.06 -1.43
CA ILE A 338 11.39 -24.39 -1.48
C ILE A 338 12.51 -25.35 -1.97
N PRO A 339 12.70 -26.57 -1.45
CA PRO A 339 13.77 -27.46 -1.91
C PRO A 339 13.75 -27.76 -3.42
N VAL A 340 12.57 -27.76 -4.04
CA VAL A 340 12.37 -28.02 -5.47
C VAL A 340 12.01 -26.76 -6.27
N MET A 341 12.09 -25.57 -5.65
CA MET A 341 11.72 -24.29 -6.26
C MET A 341 12.36 -24.10 -7.64
N HIS A 342 13.61 -24.53 -7.79
CA HIS A 342 14.32 -24.42 -9.05
C HIS A 342 13.63 -25.12 -10.23
N LYS A 343 13.06 -26.30 -10.00
CA LYS A 343 12.31 -27.03 -11.04
C LYS A 343 11.08 -26.25 -11.45
N ILE A 344 10.43 -25.57 -10.51
CA ILE A 344 9.23 -24.78 -10.76
C ILE A 344 9.60 -23.52 -11.56
N LEU A 345 10.60 -22.74 -11.11
CA LEU A 345 11.02 -21.52 -11.79
C LEU A 345 11.54 -21.79 -13.21
N GLU A 346 12.26 -22.89 -13.41
CA GLU A 346 12.84 -23.27 -14.70
C GLU A 346 11.84 -23.99 -15.62
N SER A 347 10.72 -24.49 -15.08
CA SER A 347 9.63 -25.07 -15.90
C SER A 347 8.78 -24.02 -16.61
N VAL A 348 8.86 -22.74 -16.20
CA VAL A 348 8.15 -21.66 -16.87
C VAL A 348 8.80 -21.37 -18.22
N GLY A 349 8.13 -21.78 -19.29
CA GLY A 349 8.56 -21.52 -20.67
C GLY A 349 8.57 -20.02 -21.00
N GLU A 350 9.28 -19.65 -22.07
CA GLU A 350 9.48 -18.24 -22.44
C GLU A 350 8.16 -17.51 -22.78
N GLU A 351 7.18 -18.20 -23.38
CA GLU A 351 5.87 -17.60 -23.69
C GLU A 351 5.11 -17.23 -22.42
N GLU A 352 5.01 -18.14 -21.46
CA GLU A 352 4.35 -17.89 -20.18
C GLU A 352 5.10 -16.82 -19.36
N TYR A 353 6.44 -16.83 -19.40
CA TYR A 353 7.24 -15.78 -18.79
C TYR A 353 6.97 -14.41 -19.42
N ALA A 354 6.88 -14.32 -20.75
CA ALA A 354 6.57 -13.09 -21.46
C ALA A 354 5.17 -12.56 -21.09
N ARG A 355 4.16 -13.44 -21.01
CA ARG A 355 2.82 -13.08 -20.50
C ARG A 355 2.87 -12.51 -19.08
N LYS A 356 3.61 -13.17 -18.17
CA LYS A 356 3.78 -12.66 -16.80
C LYS A 356 4.50 -11.32 -16.74
N GLN A 357 5.44 -11.06 -17.65
CA GLN A 357 6.13 -9.77 -17.77
C GLN A 357 5.19 -8.66 -18.26
N VAL A 358 4.28 -8.93 -19.21
CA VAL A 358 3.23 -7.97 -19.59
C VAL A 358 2.32 -7.67 -18.39
N ALA A 359 1.87 -8.72 -17.70
CA ALA A 359 1.05 -8.60 -16.49
C ALA A 359 1.73 -7.82 -15.35
N LEU A 360 3.07 -7.95 -15.24
CA LEU A 360 3.87 -7.27 -14.22
C LEU A 360 3.77 -5.75 -14.32
N ARG A 361 3.61 -5.18 -15.52
CA ARG A 361 3.45 -3.73 -15.68
C ARG A 361 2.17 -3.24 -15.03
N CYS A 362 1.05 -3.96 -15.20
CA CYS A 362 -0.20 -3.58 -14.56
C CYS A 362 -0.13 -3.78 -13.03
N ALA A 363 0.40 -4.92 -12.57
CA ALA A 363 0.64 -5.15 -11.15
C ALA A 363 1.53 -4.04 -10.51
N ALA A 364 2.55 -3.57 -11.23
CA ALA A 364 3.42 -2.49 -10.78
C ALA A 364 2.68 -1.17 -10.58
N GLN A 365 1.66 -0.85 -11.40
CA GLN A 365 0.82 0.32 -11.18
C GLN A 365 0.04 0.17 -9.87
N HIS A 366 -0.66 -0.95 -9.69
CA HIS A 366 -1.41 -1.23 -8.47
C HIS A 366 -0.54 -1.25 -7.21
N LEU A 367 0.75 -1.55 -7.30
CA LEU A 367 1.66 -1.58 -6.16
C LEU A 367 2.44 -0.27 -5.95
N HIS A 368 2.30 0.70 -6.84
CA HIS A 368 2.94 2.02 -6.77
C HIS A 368 1.94 3.09 -6.40
N TYR A 369 2.35 4.09 -5.64
CA TYR A 369 1.51 5.23 -5.27
C TYR A 369 1.77 6.42 -6.22
N ALA A 370 1.57 6.18 -7.53
CA ALA A 370 1.93 7.12 -8.59
C ALA A 370 1.27 8.49 -8.45
N SER A 371 -0.01 8.56 -8.05
CA SER A 371 -0.72 9.83 -7.84
C SER A 371 -0.12 10.68 -6.70
N MET A 372 0.69 10.06 -5.84
CA MET A 372 1.30 10.72 -4.69
C MET A 372 2.76 11.08 -4.93
N VAL A 373 3.55 10.15 -5.47
CA VAL A 373 5.00 10.35 -5.65
C VAL A 373 5.42 10.62 -7.10
N GLY A 374 4.52 10.48 -8.06
CA GLY A 374 4.79 10.64 -9.49
C GLY A 374 4.88 9.31 -10.23
N GLY A 375 4.62 9.37 -11.54
CA GLY A 375 4.63 8.21 -12.44
C GLY A 375 6.04 7.78 -12.84
N MET A 376 6.22 6.49 -13.14
CA MET A 376 7.53 5.93 -13.51
C MET A 376 7.51 5.06 -14.78
N MET A 377 6.33 4.78 -15.32
CA MET A 377 6.02 3.95 -16.48
C MET A 377 5.05 4.67 -17.44
N GLN A 378 4.98 6.00 -17.38
CA GLN A 378 4.01 6.85 -18.08
C GLN A 378 2.54 6.54 -17.72
N GLU A 379 2.31 6.00 -16.52
CA GLU A 379 0.99 5.83 -15.94
C GLU A 379 0.39 7.16 -15.47
N SER A 380 -0.93 7.23 -15.48
CA SER A 380 -1.73 8.37 -14.99
C SER A 380 -2.00 8.35 -13.49
N GLY A 381 -1.67 7.23 -12.83
CA GLY A 381 -2.06 6.94 -11.46
C GLY A 381 -3.52 6.56 -11.29
N ARG A 382 -4.26 6.31 -12.39
CA ARG A 382 -5.63 5.76 -12.35
C ARG A 382 -5.68 4.38 -11.70
N TYR A 383 -4.67 3.54 -11.89
CA TYR A 383 -4.62 2.18 -11.32
C TYR A 383 -3.70 2.07 -10.11
N ASP A 384 -3.35 3.19 -9.49
CA ASP A 384 -2.33 3.18 -8.45
C ASP A 384 -2.79 2.51 -7.15
N ALA A 385 -1.88 2.34 -6.20
CA ALA A 385 -2.18 1.68 -4.93
C ALA A 385 -3.23 2.41 -4.06
N PHE A 386 -3.35 3.74 -4.15
CA PHE A 386 -4.38 4.47 -3.42
C PHE A 386 -5.75 4.08 -3.96
N GLU A 387 -5.87 4.09 -5.29
CA GLU A 387 -7.13 3.81 -5.96
C GLU A 387 -7.52 2.34 -5.93
N THR A 388 -6.52 1.45 -5.98
CA THR A 388 -6.72 0.02 -5.73
C THR A 388 -7.33 -0.22 -4.35
N THR A 389 -6.88 0.54 -3.34
CA THR A 389 -7.49 0.48 -2.01
C THR A 389 -8.96 0.90 -2.05
N LEU A 390 -9.29 1.98 -2.75
CA LEU A 390 -10.67 2.45 -2.86
C LEU A 390 -11.57 1.47 -3.64
N GLU A 391 -11.07 0.85 -4.70
CA GLU A 391 -11.81 -0.16 -5.47
C GLU A 391 -12.09 -1.42 -4.66
N VAL A 392 -11.11 -1.92 -3.89
CA VAL A 392 -11.33 -3.05 -2.96
C VAL A 392 -12.43 -2.70 -1.95
N LEU A 393 -12.42 -1.47 -1.42
CA LEU A 393 -13.44 -1.00 -0.49
C LEU A 393 -14.81 -0.82 -1.16
N ARG A 394 -14.87 -0.32 -2.40
CA ARG A 394 -16.10 -0.19 -3.19
C ARG A 394 -16.77 -1.54 -3.40
N VAL A 395 -16.04 -2.52 -3.94
CA VAL A 395 -16.60 -3.85 -4.24
C VAL A 395 -17.15 -4.51 -3.00
N ARG A 396 -16.51 -4.32 -1.84
CA ARG A 396 -17.01 -4.84 -0.56
C ARG A 396 -18.38 -4.28 -0.16
N VAL A 397 -18.65 -3.02 -0.53
CA VAL A 397 -19.96 -2.38 -0.28
C VAL A 397 -20.99 -2.88 -1.27
N ASP A 398 -20.60 -2.98 -2.55
CA ASP A 398 -21.50 -3.35 -3.63
C ASP A 398 -21.86 -4.85 -3.59
N HIS A 399 -20.96 -5.69 -3.08
CA HIS A 399 -21.09 -7.16 -3.04
C HIS A 399 -20.85 -7.71 -1.62
N PRO A 400 -21.74 -7.41 -0.64
CA PRO A 400 -21.56 -7.83 0.74
C PRO A 400 -21.57 -9.36 0.87
N GLY A 401 -20.59 -9.90 1.61
CA GLY A 401 -20.49 -11.34 1.89
C GLY A 401 -19.75 -12.15 0.81
N VAL A 402 -19.42 -11.56 -0.33
CA VAL A 402 -18.54 -12.19 -1.33
C VAL A 402 -17.12 -12.25 -0.79
N ALA A 403 -16.45 -13.39 -0.98
CA ALA A 403 -15.08 -13.54 -0.55
C ALA A 403 -14.12 -12.75 -1.47
N PRO A 404 -13.01 -12.17 -0.97
CA PRO A 404 -12.25 -11.20 -1.75
C PRO A 404 -11.58 -11.77 -3.02
N GLN A 405 -11.25 -13.07 -3.02
CA GLN A 405 -10.74 -13.74 -4.23
C GLN A 405 -11.76 -13.85 -5.38
N GLU A 406 -13.05 -13.64 -5.09
CA GLU A 406 -14.15 -13.74 -6.05
C GLU A 406 -14.57 -12.37 -6.59
N TYR A 407 -14.01 -11.26 -6.08
CA TYR A 407 -14.40 -9.90 -6.47
C TYR A 407 -14.35 -9.66 -7.99
N ALA A 408 -13.27 -10.08 -8.66
CA ALA A 408 -13.15 -9.94 -10.12
C ALA A 408 -14.09 -10.85 -10.92
N GLN A 409 -14.74 -11.84 -10.28
CA GLN A 409 -15.72 -12.71 -10.92
C GLN A 409 -17.13 -12.11 -10.85
N VAL A 410 -17.44 -11.41 -9.75
CA VAL A 410 -18.77 -10.83 -9.50
C VAL A 410 -18.90 -9.36 -9.93
N ASP A 411 -17.78 -8.64 -10.06
CA ASP A 411 -17.76 -7.22 -10.39
C ASP A 411 -16.89 -6.98 -11.64
N SER A 412 -17.54 -6.73 -12.79
CA SER A 412 -16.87 -6.52 -14.07
C SER A 412 -16.00 -5.26 -14.08
N ASP A 413 -16.41 -4.22 -13.35
CA ASP A 413 -15.66 -2.97 -13.27
C ASP A 413 -14.38 -3.16 -12.48
N PHE A 414 -14.44 -3.94 -11.40
CA PHE A 414 -13.26 -4.35 -10.63
C PHE A 414 -12.34 -5.24 -11.45
N LYS A 415 -12.88 -6.19 -12.20
CA LYS A 415 -12.09 -7.03 -13.11
C LYS A 415 -11.29 -6.19 -14.10
N LYS A 416 -11.97 -5.26 -14.79
CA LYS A 416 -11.33 -4.34 -15.75
C LYS A 416 -10.35 -3.41 -15.06
N PHE A 417 -10.69 -2.90 -13.87
CA PHE A 417 -9.80 -2.07 -13.07
C PHE A 417 -8.49 -2.79 -12.72
N MET A 418 -8.58 -4.02 -12.21
CA MET A 418 -7.41 -4.84 -11.86
C MET A 418 -6.60 -5.21 -13.10
N ALA A 419 -7.20 -5.23 -14.28
CA ALA A 419 -6.53 -5.43 -15.57
C ALA A 419 -6.03 -4.12 -16.21
N CYS A 420 -5.97 -3.01 -15.46
CA CYS A 420 -5.57 -1.69 -15.96
C CYS A 420 -6.36 -1.23 -17.19
N GLY A 421 -7.65 -1.60 -17.26
CA GLY A 421 -8.56 -1.26 -18.35
C GLY A 421 -8.61 -2.27 -19.50
N ALA A 422 -7.78 -3.32 -19.49
CA ALA A 422 -7.90 -4.43 -20.42
C ALA A 422 -9.10 -5.34 -20.06
N GLU A 423 -9.50 -6.23 -20.98
CA GLU A 423 -10.57 -7.20 -20.72
C GLU A 423 -10.10 -8.31 -19.77
N GLU A 424 -8.84 -8.73 -19.90
CA GLU A 424 -8.22 -9.69 -18.99
C GLU A 424 -6.88 -9.22 -18.43
N PHE A 425 -6.59 -9.66 -17.21
CA PHE A 425 -5.33 -9.36 -16.53
C PHE A 425 -4.16 -10.02 -17.29
N GLY A 426 -3.17 -9.21 -17.67
CA GLY A 426 -2.00 -9.66 -18.42
C GLY A 426 -2.07 -9.38 -19.93
N GLU A 427 -3.16 -8.78 -20.40
CA GLU A 427 -3.23 -8.19 -21.73
C GLU A 427 -2.66 -6.77 -21.74
N LEU A 428 -2.32 -6.28 -22.94
CA LEU A 428 -1.90 -4.88 -23.10
C LEU A 428 -3.11 -3.97 -22.87
N PRO A 429 -3.03 -3.02 -21.93
CA PRO A 429 -4.14 -2.12 -21.69
C PRO A 429 -4.34 -1.18 -22.89
N PRO A 430 -5.57 -0.78 -23.18
CA PRO A 430 -5.82 0.27 -24.17
C PRO A 430 -5.18 1.59 -23.73
N PRO A 431 -4.89 2.51 -24.66
CA PRO A 431 -4.52 3.87 -24.30
C PRO A 431 -5.58 4.48 -23.37
N GLU A 432 -5.16 5.09 -22.27
CA GLU A 432 -6.09 5.70 -21.32
C GLU A 432 -6.69 6.98 -21.95
N PRO A 433 -8.02 7.05 -22.18
CA PRO A 433 -8.64 8.28 -22.67
C PRO A 433 -8.67 9.34 -21.55
N ASN A 434 -8.35 10.59 -21.89
CA ASN A 434 -8.46 11.76 -21.01
C ASN A 434 -7.77 11.63 -19.64
N SER A 435 -6.62 10.96 -19.57
CA SER A 435 -5.90 10.80 -18.30
C SER A 435 -5.12 12.06 -17.91
N VAL A 436 -5.11 12.37 -16.61
CA VAL A 436 -4.24 13.40 -16.04
C VAL A 436 -2.78 13.03 -16.31
N ALA A 437 -2.05 13.93 -16.97
CA ALA A 437 -0.62 13.74 -17.18
C ALA A 437 0.12 13.93 -15.85
N LEU A 438 0.45 12.82 -15.18
CA LEU A 438 1.29 12.87 -13.98
C LEU A 438 2.69 13.35 -14.32
N CYS A 439 3.30 14.10 -13.40
CA CYS A 439 4.73 14.31 -13.45
C CYS A 439 5.47 12.97 -13.33
N SER A 440 6.66 12.88 -13.91
CA SER A 440 7.45 11.65 -13.94
C SER A 440 8.68 11.70 -13.02
N ILE A 441 8.90 10.61 -12.31
CA ILE A 441 10.10 10.28 -11.54
C ILE A 441 11.08 9.39 -12.32
N SER A 442 10.69 8.97 -13.53
CA SER A 442 11.56 8.23 -14.44
C SER A 442 12.76 9.07 -14.85
N ALA A 443 13.94 8.45 -14.98
CA ALA A 443 15.10 9.07 -15.58
C ALA A 443 14.91 9.32 -17.09
N ILE A 444 14.08 8.50 -17.75
CA ILE A 444 13.82 8.54 -19.21
C ILE A 444 13.03 9.80 -19.60
N ASP A 445 12.04 10.20 -18.80
CA ASP A 445 11.18 11.34 -19.13
C ASP A 445 11.87 12.68 -18.80
N THR A 446 12.65 13.24 -19.72
CA THR A 446 13.44 14.46 -19.45
C THR A 446 12.62 15.76 -19.41
N LYS A 447 11.46 15.78 -20.08
CA LYS A 447 10.63 16.99 -20.23
C LYS A 447 9.55 17.14 -19.16
N ASN A 448 9.08 16.05 -18.56
CA ASN A 448 7.96 16.03 -17.61
C ASN A 448 8.43 15.54 -16.22
N LYS A 449 9.39 16.23 -15.60
CA LYS A 449 9.97 15.81 -14.31
C LYS A 449 9.09 16.23 -13.13
N CYS A 450 9.03 15.40 -12.08
CA CYS A 450 8.43 15.79 -10.79
C CYS A 450 9.26 16.79 -9.98
N SER A 451 10.53 17.02 -10.33
CA SER A 451 11.40 17.90 -9.53
C SER A 451 10.89 19.33 -9.32
N PRO A 452 10.26 20.03 -10.30
CA PRO A 452 9.70 21.36 -10.07
C PRO A 452 8.56 21.31 -9.06
N CYS A 453 7.72 20.26 -9.16
CA CYS A 453 6.61 20.02 -8.25
C CYS A 453 7.05 19.88 -6.80
N LEU A 454 8.11 19.11 -6.59
CA LEU A 454 8.56 18.69 -5.27
C LEU A 454 9.44 19.74 -4.60
N ARG A 455 10.17 20.55 -5.39
CA ARG A 455 11.02 21.64 -4.87
C ARG A 455 10.22 22.80 -4.28
N LEU A 456 9.02 23.06 -4.80
CA LEU A 456 8.14 24.13 -4.31
C LEU A 456 7.72 23.96 -2.84
N TYR A 457 7.76 22.74 -2.30
CA TYR A 457 7.29 22.42 -0.93
C TYR A 457 8.41 21.98 0.01
N GLY A 458 9.68 22.17 -0.37
CA GLY A 458 10.84 22.10 0.52
C GLY A 458 11.16 20.74 1.15
N ASN A 459 10.49 19.62 0.79
CA ASN A 459 10.73 18.31 1.42
C ASN A 459 10.21 17.10 0.60
N THR A 460 10.52 15.90 1.12
CA THR A 460 10.20 14.55 0.60
C THR A 460 8.72 14.25 0.34
N MET A 461 7.78 15.09 0.77
CA MET A 461 6.33 14.81 0.78
C MET A 461 5.56 15.39 -0.43
N GLY A 462 6.12 16.35 -1.17
CA GLY A 462 5.43 16.97 -2.32
C GLY A 462 4.26 17.90 -1.95
N PRO A 463 3.48 18.37 -2.94
CA PRO A 463 2.30 19.22 -2.71
C PRO A 463 1.19 18.49 -1.93
N PRO A 464 0.32 19.23 -1.20
CA PRO A 464 -0.92 18.68 -0.69
C PRO A 464 -1.73 18.00 -1.80
N GLY A 465 -2.26 16.80 -1.52
CA GLY A 465 -2.95 15.97 -2.51
C GLY A 465 -2.04 15.11 -3.41
N GLY A 466 -0.72 15.29 -3.33
CA GLY A 466 0.27 14.46 -4.01
C GLY A 466 0.64 14.94 -5.41
N ALA A 467 1.51 14.19 -6.10
CA ALA A 467 1.99 14.49 -7.44
C ALA A 467 0.89 14.76 -8.49
N VAL A 468 -0.31 14.20 -8.33
CA VAL A 468 -1.46 14.49 -9.20
C VAL A 468 -1.94 15.94 -9.10
N CYS A 469 -1.77 16.57 -7.94
CA CYS A 469 -2.10 17.98 -7.70
C CYS A 469 -0.98 18.94 -8.12
N CYS A 470 -0.02 18.46 -8.91
CA CYS A 470 1.13 19.28 -9.28
C CYS A 470 0.73 20.53 -10.08
N GLY A 471 1.15 21.71 -9.63
CA GLY A 471 0.82 22.98 -10.31
C GLY A 471 -0.58 23.51 -9.99
N HIS A 472 -1.34 22.83 -9.13
CA HIS A 472 -2.62 23.30 -8.63
C HIS A 472 -2.44 23.98 -7.28
N LEU A 473 -2.99 25.19 -7.14
CA LEU A 473 -2.91 25.97 -5.90
C LEU A 473 -4.05 25.65 -4.91
N ASN A 474 -5.08 24.93 -5.35
CA ASN A 474 -6.26 24.59 -4.55
C ASN A 474 -6.59 23.10 -4.71
N LEU A 475 -6.81 22.40 -3.59
CA LEU A 475 -7.21 20.99 -3.57
C LEU A 475 -8.49 20.72 -4.36
N ALA A 476 -9.43 21.67 -4.40
CA ALA A 476 -10.67 21.54 -5.14
C ALA A 476 -10.47 21.42 -6.65
N THR A 477 -9.36 21.97 -7.17
CA THR A 477 -9.02 21.91 -8.60
C THR A 477 -8.02 20.80 -8.91
N CYS A 478 -7.64 19.99 -7.91
CA CYS A 478 -6.81 18.82 -8.16
C CYS A 478 -7.49 17.89 -9.17
N PRO A 479 -6.75 17.41 -10.17
CA PRO A 479 -7.29 16.48 -11.13
C PRO A 479 -7.78 15.19 -10.47
N ARG A 480 -8.87 14.64 -11.00
CA ARG A 480 -9.50 13.41 -10.52
C ARG A 480 -9.43 12.39 -11.64
N ASN A 481 -8.58 11.38 -11.48
CA ASN A 481 -8.28 10.36 -12.50
C ASN A 481 -9.49 9.50 -12.97
N TRP A 482 -10.69 9.76 -12.44
CA TRP A 482 -11.91 8.95 -12.56
C TRP A 482 -13.08 9.70 -13.19
N ASP A 483 -13.02 11.03 -13.19
CA ASP A 483 -14.09 11.89 -13.72
C ASP A 483 -13.89 12.18 -15.21
#